data_AF-A0A8T4PF54-F1
#
_entry.id   AF-A0A8T4PF54-F1
#
_cell.length_a   1.000
_cell.length_b   1.000
_cell.length_c   1.000
_cell.angle_alpha   90.00
_cell.angle_beta   90.00
_cell.angle_gamma   90.00
#
_symmetry.space_group_name_H-M   'P 1'
#
loop_
_entity.id
_entity.type
_entity.pdbx_description
1 polymer ?
#
loop_
_entity_poly.entity_id
_entity_poly.type
_entity_poly.pdbx_seq_one_letter_code
_entity_poly.pdbx_strand_id
1 'polypeptide(L)'
;MDVNNIQFTRIEIQIAKYLFKHYNDRYNARQLARILNINHAHANKLCNILADKQLLTKEKIGNSVFFSYEYGNKLAIKFMEYMLSLEEKEFPKWLSVLSHSVKKFKDCIEMGLVFGSSIKIKDFNDIDVLLMYNAEKSKDVKKIK
;
A
#
# COMPACT_ATOMS: atom_id res chain seq x y z
N MET A 1 -13.89 19.63 -13.14
CA MET A 1 -12.87 18.57 -13.20
C MET A 1 -13.32 17.62 -14.29
N ASP A 2 -12.69 17.69 -15.46
CA ASP A 2 -12.99 16.75 -16.55
C ASP A 2 -12.66 15.33 -16.09
N VAL A 3 -13.68 14.48 -16.07
CA VAL A 3 -13.62 13.05 -15.71
C VAL A 3 -13.02 12.24 -16.89
N ASN A 4 -12.29 12.90 -17.79
CA ASN A 4 -11.68 12.29 -18.95
C ASN A 4 -10.40 11.56 -18.52
N ASN A 5 -10.58 10.29 -18.14
CA ASN A 5 -9.57 9.26 -18.02
C ASN A 5 -8.30 9.68 -17.26
N ILE A 6 -8.30 9.53 -15.94
CA ILE A 6 -7.06 9.51 -15.16
C ILE A 6 -6.27 8.25 -15.58
N GLN A 7 -5.45 8.38 -16.62
CA GLN A 7 -4.54 7.33 -17.05
C GLN A 7 -3.27 7.41 -16.22
N PHE A 8 -2.82 6.25 -15.74
CA PHE A 8 -1.54 6.07 -15.10
C PHE A 8 -0.68 5.14 -15.94
N THR A 9 0.53 5.59 -16.22
CA THR A 9 1.58 4.75 -16.77
C THR A 9 2.03 3.72 -15.72
N ARG A 10 2.64 2.63 -16.20
CA ARG A 10 3.20 1.59 -15.32
C ARG A 10 4.20 2.15 -14.30
N ILE A 11 4.99 3.15 -14.70
CA ILE A 11 6.01 3.77 -13.85
C ILE A 11 5.35 4.66 -12.78
N GLU A 12 4.31 5.41 -13.12
CA GLU A 12 3.52 6.17 -12.13
C GLU A 12 2.92 5.27 -11.07
N ILE A 13 2.34 4.14 -11.48
CA ILE A 13 1.80 3.13 -10.56
C ILE A 13 2.91 2.59 -9.65
N GLN A 14 4.08 2.29 -10.22
CA GLN A 14 5.22 1.78 -9.45
C GLN A 14 5.70 2.78 -8.39
N ILE A 15 5.80 4.06 -8.73
CA ILE A 15 6.19 5.12 -7.78
C ILE A 15 5.16 5.25 -6.67
N ALA A 16 3.87 5.39 -7.03
CA ALA A 16 2.80 5.52 -6.04
C ALA A 16 2.72 4.30 -5.13
N LYS A 17 2.84 3.09 -5.69
CA LYS A 17 2.85 1.82 -4.94
C LYS A 17 4.02 1.71 -3.98
N TYR A 18 5.20 2.13 -4.42
CA TYR A 18 6.37 2.18 -3.55
C TYR A 18 6.12 3.13 -2.37
N LEU A 19 5.73 4.37 -2.66
CA LEU A 19 5.56 5.39 -1.63
C LEU A 19 4.48 5.03 -0.60
N PHE A 20 3.33 4.46 -1.00
CA PHE A 20 2.30 4.12 0.00
C PHE A 20 2.70 2.93 0.90
N LYS A 21 3.57 2.03 0.41
CA LYS A 21 4.08 0.89 1.19
C LYS A 21 5.20 1.28 2.14
N HIS A 22 5.87 2.40 1.87
CA HIS A 22 6.89 3.02 2.70
C HIS A 22 6.26 4.13 3.54
N TYR A 23 5.30 3.74 4.39
CA TYR A 23 4.57 4.65 5.27
C TYR A 23 5.55 5.44 6.16
N ASN A 24 5.31 6.75 6.29
CA ASN A 24 6.17 7.75 6.96
C ASN A 24 7.51 8.10 6.27
N ASP A 25 7.91 7.39 5.23
CA ASP A 25 9.13 7.75 4.50
C ASP A 25 8.86 8.89 3.50
N ARG A 26 9.90 9.68 3.24
CA ARG A 26 9.92 10.70 2.20
C ARG A 26 11.15 10.55 1.33
N TYR A 27 10.96 10.66 0.03
CA TYR A 27 12.02 10.46 -0.94
C TYR A 27 12.07 11.59 -1.95
N ASN A 28 13.27 12.06 -2.30
CA ASN A 28 13.43 12.93 -3.45
C ASN A 28 13.42 12.12 -4.76
N ALA A 29 13.23 12.80 -5.88
CA ALA A 29 13.16 12.16 -7.19
C ALA A 29 14.42 11.35 -7.56
N ARG A 30 15.61 11.76 -7.10
CA ARG A 30 16.86 11.02 -7.37
C ARG A 30 16.91 9.70 -6.58
N GLN A 31 16.46 9.71 -5.33
CA GLN A 31 16.36 8.51 -4.50
C GLN A 31 15.37 7.50 -5.12
N LEU A 32 14.18 7.96 -5.50
CA LEU A 32 13.17 7.12 -6.15
C LEU A 32 13.66 6.55 -7.47
N ALA A 33 14.31 7.37 -8.31
CA ALA A 33 14.92 6.92 -9.55
C ALA A 33 15.93 5.80 -9.34
N ARG A 34 16.79 5.91 -8.32
CA ARG A 34 17.78 4.88 -7.98
C ARG A 34 17.13 3.60 -7.47
N ILE A 35 16.17 3.71 -6.55
CA ILE A 35 15.50 2.56 -5.92
C ILE A 35 14.68 1.78 -6.94
N LEU A 36 13.96 2.48 -7.81
CA LEU A 36 13.05 1.88 -8.78
C LEU A 36 13.70 1.63 -10.15
N ASN A 37 14.99 1.94 -10.30
CA ASN A 37 15.74 1.85 -11.55
C ASN A 37 15.09 2.61 -12.72
N ILE A 38 14.69 3.87 -12.48
CA ILE A 38 14.06 4.78 -13.44
C ILE A 38 15.03 5.92 -13.79
N ASN A 39 14.94 6.48 -15.00
CA ASN A 39 15.70 7.68 -15.37
C ASN A 39 15.40 8.87 -14.43
N HIS A 40 16.44 9.52 -13.90
CA HIS A 40 16.34 10.65 -12.96
C HIS A 40 15.48 11.82 -13.45
N ALA A 41 15.65 12.26 -14.70
CA ALA A 41 14.88 13.38 -15.26
C ALA A 41 13.40 13.02 -15.37
N HIS A 42 13.14 11.76 -15.71
CA HIS A 42 11.78 11.23 -15.81
C HIS A 42 11.12 11.12 -14.43
N ALA A 43 11.84 10.63 -13.41
CA ALA A 43 11.31 10.46 -12.06
C ALA A 43 10.77 11.76 -11.46
N ASN A 44 11.49 12.89 -11.62
CA ASN A 44 11.02 14.18 -11.09
C ASN A 44 9.73 14.63 -11.77
N LYS A 45 9.65 14.50 -13.10
CA LYS A 45 8.43 14.82 -13.85
C LYS A 45 7.25 13.97 -13.38
N LEU A 46 7.45 12.65 -13.24
CA LEU A 46 6.39 11.73 -12.81
C LEU A 46 5.93 12.00 -11.37
N CYS A 47 6.84 12.28 -10.44
CA CYS A 47 6.47 12.62 -9.07
C CYS A 47 5.65 13.92 -9.01
N ASN A 48 5.99 14.91 -9.84
CA ASN A 48 5.20 16.13 -9.95
C ASN A 48 3.81 15.85 -10.53
N ILE A 49 3.69 15.08 -11.60
CA ILE A 49 2.39 14.68 -12.17
C ILE A 49 1.53 13.95 -11.13
N LEU A 50 2.12 13.02 -10.38
CA LEU A 50 1.41 12.27 -9.33
C LEU A 50 0.94 13.18 -8.18
N ALA A 51 1.72 14.19 -7.82
CA ALA A 51 1.31 15.18 -6.84
C ALA A 51 0.22 16.13 -7.37
N ASP A 52 0.29 16.51 -8.65
CA ASP A 52 -0.74 17.32 -9.30
C ASP A 52 -2.06 16.53 -9.41
N LYS A 53 -1.97 15.20 -9.56
CA LYS A 53 -3.10 14.24 -9.45
C LYS A 53 -3.54 13.98 -8.00
N GLN A 54 -2.98 14.69 -7.01
CA GLN A 54 -3.29 14.56 -5.58
C GLN A 54 -3.00 13.17 -4.97
N LEU A 55 -2.10 12.39 -5.57
CA LEU A 55 -1.66 11.11 -5.01
C LEU A 55 -0.44 11.24 -4.09
N LEU A 56 0.37 12.27 -4.29
CA LEU A 56 1.58 12.54 -3.53
C LEU A 56 1.56 13.94 -2.94
N THR A 57 2.23 14.11 -1.82
CA THR A 57 2.55 15.41 -1.23
C THR A 57 3.97 15.82 -1.59
N LYS A 58 4.20 17.14 -1.67
CA LYS A 58 5.53 17.74 -1.90
C LYS A 58 5.97 18.46 -0.62
N GLU A 59 7.18 18.20 -0.17
CA GLU A 59 7.82 18.92 0.94
C GLU A 59 9.17 19.46 0.48
N LYS A 60 9.42 20.76 0.69
CA LYS A 60 10.73 21.35 0.39
C LYS A 60 11.60 21.32 1.63
N ILE A 61 12.73 20.64 1.55
CA ILE A 61 13.71 20.53 2.64
C ILE A 61 15.05 21.05 2.11
N GLY A 62 15.47 22.21 2.60
CA GLY A 62 16.60 22.96 2.05
C GLY A 62 16.37 23.24 0.55
N ASN A 63 17.30 22.76 -0.29
CA ASN A 63 17.27 22.95 -1.74
C ASN A 63 16.64 21.78 -2.52
N SER A 64 16.07 20.78 -1.83
CA SER A 64 15.51 19.58 -2.46
C SER A 64 14.01 19.46 -2.22
N VAL A 65 13.30 18.91 -3.20
CA VAL A 65 11.88 18.54 -3.09
C VAL A 65 11.79 17.05 -2.79
N PHE A 66 11.09 16.72 -1.71
CA PHE A 66 10.77 15.38 -1.27
C PHE A 66 9.30 15.08 -1.53
N PHE A 67 9.01 13.82 -1.80
CA PHE A 67 7.69 13.29 -2.08
C PHE A 67 7.35 12.19 -1.09
N SER A 68 6.11 12.20 -0.63
CA SER A 68 5.49 11.17 0.21
C SER A 68 4.09 10.88 -0.31
N TYR A 69 3.51 9.75 0.08
CA TYR A 69 2.15 9.42 -0.30
C TYR A 69 1.14 10.33 0.42
N GLU A 70 0.07 10.72 -0.28
CA GLU A 70 -1.00 11.54 0.30
C GLU A 70 -2.05 10.63 0.96
N TYR A 71 -2.14 10.64 2.28
CA TYR A 71 -3.11 9.83 3.04
C TYR A 71 -4.34 10.63 3.51
N GLY A 72 -4.32 11.96 3.39
CA GLY A 72 -5.44 12.83 3.74
C GLY A 72 -6.45 13.03 2.61
N ASN A 73 -6.10 12.66 1.37
CA ASN A 73 -6.96 12.83 0.20
C ASN A 73 -7.79 11.57 -0.10
N LYS A 74 -9.11 11.74 -0.27
CA LYS A 74 -10.04 10.63 -0.56
C LYS A 74 -9.74 9.92 -1.89
N LEU A 75 -9.28 10.64 -2.91
CA LEU A 75 -8.89 10.05 -4.20
C LEU A 75 -7.64 9.19 -4.03
N ALA A 76 -6.65 9.66 -3.28
CA ALA A 76 -5.45 8.88 -2.99
C ALA A 76 -5.79 7.61 -2.21
N ILE A 77 -6.57 7.70 -1.12
CA ILE A 77 -7.02 6.52 -0.37
C ILE A 77 -7.69 5.49 -1.30
N LYS A 78 -8.65 5.92 -2.14
CA LYS A 78 -9.31 5.01 -3.09
C LYS A 78 -8.35 4.41 -4.11
N PHE A 79 -7.35 5.19 -4.56
CA PHE A 79 -6.33 4.69 -5.46
C PHE A 79 -5.46 3.62 -4.80
N MET A 80 -5.05 3.84 -3.54
CA MET A 80 -4.33 2.84 -2.74
C MET A 80 -5.17 1.56 -2.56
N GLU A 81 -6.43 1.69 -2.15
CA GLU A 81 -7.35 0.55 -2.00
C GLU A 81 -7.48 -0.24 -3.31
N TYR A 82 -7.65 0.46 -4.44
CA TYR A 82 -7.71 -0.16 -5.75
C TYR A 82 -6.40 -0.90 -6.09
N MET A 83 -5.24 -0.29 -5.86
CA MET A 83 -3.94 -0.92 -6.09
C MET A 83 -3.74 -2.18 -5.22
N LEU A 84 -4.16 -2.14 -3.96
CA LEU A 84 -4.12 -3.29 -3.06
C LEU A 84 -5.07 -4.41 -3.51
N SER A 85 -6.26 -4.06 -4.02
CA SER A 85 -7.22 -5.03 -4.57
C SER A 85 -6.70 -5.75 -5.82
N LEU A 86 -5.87 -5.08 -6.62
CA LEU A 86 -5.19 -5.72 -7.75
C LEU A 86 -4.09 -6.67 -7.26
N GLU A 87 -3.37 -6.29 -6.21
CA GLU A 87 -2.32 -7.13 -5.62
C GLU A 87 -2.88 -8.41 -4.98
N GLU A 88 -4.10 -8.37 -4.42
CA GLU A 88 -4.80 -9.56 -3.88
C GLU A 88 -4.93 -10.67 -4.94
N LYS A 89 -5.06 -10.32 -6.23
CA LYS A 89 -5.18 -11.28 -7.33
C LYS A 89 -3.88 -12.05 -7.60
N GLU A 90 -2.76 -11.47 -7.21
CA GLU A 90 -1.40 -12.02 -7.40
C GLU A 90 -0.88 -12.68 -6.12
N PHE A 91 -1.73 -12.85 -5.09
CA PHE A 91 -1.31 -13.48 -3.85
C PHE A 91 -0.84 -14.92 -4.08
N PRO A 92 0.23 -15.36 -3.39
CA PRO A 92 0.58 -16.76 -3.36
C PRO A 92 -0.58 -17.56 -2.75
N LYS A 93 -0.79 -18.79 -3.23
CA LYS A 93 -1.94 -19.64 -2.86
C LYS A 93 -2.19 -19.71 -1.35
N TRP A 94 -1.15 -19.82 -0.55
CA TRP A 94 -1.27 -19.87 0.91
C TRP A 94 -1.89 -18.60 1.50
N LEU A 95 -1.52 -17.42 0.98
CA LEU A 95 -2.03 -16.13 1.43
C LEU A 95 -3.47 -15.92 0.96
N SER A 96 -3.82 -16.42 -0.23
CA SER A 96 -5.21 -16.44 -0.70
C SER A 96 -6.11 -17.30 0.20
N VAL A 97 -5.64 -18.49 0.60
CA VAL A 97 -6.36 -19.36 1.56
C VAL A 97 -6.49 -18.67 2.90
N LEU A 98 -5.41 -18.09 3.42
CA LEU A 98 -5.44 -17.36 4.69
C LEU A 98 -6.41 -16.17 4.63
N SER A 99 -6.35 -15.35 3.58
CA SER A 99 -7.26 -14.22 3.37
C SER A 99 -8.72 -14.69 3.38
N HIS A 100 -9.03 -15.79 2.69
CA HIS A 100 -10.36 -16.39 2.72
C HIS A 100 -10.77 -16.83 4.14
N SER A 101 -9.88 -17.49 4.88
CA SER A 101 -10.13 -17.91 6.26
C SER A 101 -10.29 -16.73 7.22
N VAL A 102 -9.62 -15.60 7.00
CA VAL A 102 -9.70 -14.42 7.86
C VAL A 102 -10.93 -13.56 7.53
N LYS A 103 -11.47 -13.63 6.30
CA LYS A 103 -12.68 -12.88 5.87
C LYS A 103 -13.90 -13.12 6.78
N LYS A 104 -14.01 -14.29 7.42
CA LYS A 104 -15.10 -14.57 8.40
C LYS A 104 -15.06 -13.66 9.64
N PHE A 105 -13.91 -13.07 9.94
CA PHE A 105 -13.72 -12.17 11.07
C PHE A 105 -13.87 -10.69 10.71
N LYS A 106 -14.13 -10.34 9.43
CA LYS A 106 -14.09 -8.96 8.91
C LYS A 106 -14.91 -7.94 9.72
N ASP A 107 -16.04 -8.36 10.28
CA ASP A 107 -16.97 -7.48 11.01
C ASP A 107 -16.55 -7.30 12.49
N CYS A 108 -15.64 -8.17 12.96
CA CYS A 108 -15.17 -8.22 14.33
C CYS A 108 -13.75 -7.65 14.51
N ILE A 109 -12.89 -7.79 13.50
CA ILE A 109 -11.50 -7.35 13.56
C ILE A 109 -11.35 -5.92 13.00
N GLU A 110 -10.50 -5.15 13.65
CA GLU A 110 -10.10 -3.81 13.20
C GLU A 110 -8.83 -3.88 12.35
N MET A 111 -7.95 -4.84 12.65
CA MET A 111 -6.69 -5.03 11.95
C MET A 111 -6.28 -6.50 11.97
N GLY A 112 -5.68 -6.96 10.87
CA GLY A 112 -5.01 -8.25 10.77
C GLY A 112 -3.59 -8.07 10.25
N LEU A 113 -2.62 -8.72 10.88
CA LEU A 113 -1.22 -8.71 10.47
C LEU A 113 -0.74 -10.14 10.26
N VAL A 114 -0.09 -10.39 9.13
CA VAL A 114 0.62 -11.64 8.86
C VAL A 114 2.11 -11.39 9.08
N PHE A 115 2.77 -12.23 9.88
CA PHE A 115 4.18 -12.05 10.22
C PHE A 115 4.91 -13.41 10.30
N GLY A 116 6.17 -13.38 10.74
CA GLY A 116 6.95 -14.59 10.99
C GLY A 116 7.71 -15.12 9.76
N SER A 117 7.93 -16.44 9.74
CA SER A 117 8.70 -17.14 8.69
C SER A 117 7.98 -17.10 7.33
N SER A 118 6.65 -17.17 7.34
CA SER A 118 5.79 -17.23 6.13
C SER A 118 6.00 -16.08 5.14
N ILE A 119 6.42 -14.90 5.63
CA ILE A 119 6.72 -13.73 4.80
C ILE A 119 8.19 -13.66 4.32
N LYS A 120 9.08 -14.50 4.87
CA LYS A 120 10.53 -14.47 4.61
C LYS A 120 11.02 -15.65 3.76
N ILE A 121 10.50 -16.85 3.99
CA ILE A 121 10.96 -18.09 3.36
C ILE A 121 9.80 -18.76 2.61
N LYS A 122 10.13 -19.52 1.55
CA LYS A 122 9.12 -20.24 0.77
C LYS A 122 8.60 -21.49 1.49
N ASP A 123 9.47 -22.16 2.22
CA ASP A 123 9.19 -23.41 2.95
C ASP A 123 9.00 -23.12 4.44
N PHE A 124 7.84 -22.58 4.79
CA PHE A 124 7.44 -22.34 6.18
C PHE A 124 6.54 -23.47 6.67
N ASN A 125 6.61 -23.76 7.97
CA ASN A 125 5.79 -24.81 8.60
C ASN A 125 4.43 -24.28 9.07
N ASP A 126 4.38 -22.99 9.41
CA ASP A 126 3.26 -22.30 10.03
C ASP A 126 3.12 -20.86 9.52
N ILE A 127 1.96 -20.26 9.80
CA ILE A 127 1.65 -18.87 9.44
C ILE A 127 1.23 -18.15 10.72
N ASP A 128 2.06 -17.21 11.16
CA ASP A 128 1.75 -16.34 12.29
C ASP A 128 0.80 -15.21 11.87
N VAL A 129 -0.31 -15.08 12.60
CA VAL A 129 -1.33 -14.05 12.35
C VAL A 129 -1.73 -13.38 13.66
N LEU A 130 -1.69 -12.06 13.67
CA LEU A 130 -2.22 -11.22 14.74
C LEU A 130 -3.54 -10.59 14.27
N LEU A 131 -4.63 -10.87 14.97
CA LEU A 131 -5.93 -10.23 14.74
C LEU A 131 -6.25 -9.31 15.92
N MET A 132 -6.43 -8.02 15.65
CA MET A 132 -6.80 -7.02 16.62
C MET A 132 -8.28 -6.70 16.49
N TYR A 133 -8.98 -6.63 17.62
CA TYR A 133 -10.40 -6.35 17.70
C TYR A 133 -10.70 -5.54 18.97
N ASN A 134 -11.78 -4.77 18.96
CA ASN A 134 -12.25 -4.09 20.17
C ASN A 134 -12.67 -5.11 21.23
N ALA A 135 -12.22 -4.94 22.47
CA ALA A 135 -12.54 -5.84 23.60
C ALA A 135 -14.05 -6.13 23.74
N GLU A 136 -14.91 -5.17 23.42
CA GLU A 136 -16.37 -5.31 23.45
C GLU A 136 -16.87 -6.42 22.50
N LYS A 137 -16.17 -6.65 21.38
CA LYS A 137 -16.49 -7.68 20.37
C LYS A 137 -15.91 -9.06 20.70
N SER A 138 -15.26 -9.25 21.86
CA SER A 138 -14.60 -10.51 22.24
C SER A 138 -15.55 -11.72 22.22
N LYS A 139 -16.81 -11.52 22.65
CA LYS A 139 -17.82 -12.58 22.67
C LYS A 139 -18.19 -13.07 21.27
N ASP A 140 -18.12 -12.20 20.26
CA ASP A 140 -18.50 -12.54 18.89
C ASP A 140 -17.35 -13.24 18.17
N VAL A 141 -16.11 -12.81 18.42
CA VAL A 141 -14.90 -13.49 17.92
C VAL A 141 -14.85 -14.94 18.38
N LYS A 142 -15.14 -15.22 19.66
CA LYS A 142 -15.12 -16.58 20.22
C LYS A 142 -16.20 -17.52 19.65
N LYS A 143 -17.25 -16.97 19.03
CA LYS A 143 -18.36 -17.76 18.46
C LYS A 143 -18.08 -18.17 17.01
N ILE A 144 -17.14 -17.51 16.34
CA ILE A 144 -16.79 -17.80 14.94
C ILE A 144 -15.98 -19.11 14.90
N LYS A 145 -16.58 -20.15 14.32
CA LYS A 145 -15.94 -21.46 14.09
C LYS A 145 -15.07 -21.41 12.84
#